data_AF-A0A5E4IPN2-F1
#
_entry.id   AF-A0A5E4IPN2-F1
#
_cell.length_a   1.000
_cell.length_b   1.000
_cell.length_c   1.000
_cell.angle_alpha   90.00
_cell.angle_beta   90.00
_cell.angle_gamma   90.00
#
_symmetry.space_group_name_H-M   'P 1'
#
loop_
_entity.id
_entity.type
_entity.pdbx_description
1 polymer ?
#
loop_
_entity_poly.entity_id
_entity_poly.type
_entity_poly.pdbx_seq_one_letter_code
_entity_poly.pdbx_strand_id
1 'polypeptide(L)'
;MEKMAFLSKIPGIGGTLKQSAEDFRVEEIMADGTVLEAGKREYAGYTNISANGGGSGGTSNWGGGDPLRGSDFTWFVLEKKNWNTMQVIREISRRCGSGVKRFSYAGTKDRNAHTTQLCSAWKIPCEKLMQVKIKDVQINACWSAKDKVSMGGLAGNRFYIRVNGADEGAGEIVEKIRSELASEASQFPVVPNYFGEQRFGSARMNTHLVGRHICKGEFKEAVENYLFYTDEGERNQQAVEARKRLGEERDYKKALEYFPRILDYEIMMLRHLANNPTDYVNALRKIPRGLSLMFVHSYQSYLFNKILEKRVRERNFDEAMEGEYYCEIGAGGFPDSEIRVEAGTESGFSFVVTQIPGYETEKLNETEKEVFEEEGITQKNFHIKSFPEISAKGSVRTLMTPLVSFEFNGNGGKNEFRFDLQSGAYATVALREFLEKEKEN
;
A
#
# COMPACT_ATOMS: atom_id res chain seq x y z
N MET A 1 14.00 -7.91 9.90
CA MET A 1 12.70 -7.89 10.59
C MET A 1 12.50 -9.26 11.23
N GLU A 2 11.89 -9.32 12.40
CA GLU A 2 11.42 -10.58 12.98
C GLU A 2 10.41 -11.25 12.03
N LYS A 3 10.32 -12.59 12.09
CA LYS A 3 9.38 -13.36 11.29
C LYS A 3 7.98 -13.12 11.82
N MET A 4 7.14 -12.44 11.04
CA MET A 4 5.74 -12.17 11.40
C MET A 4 5.00 -13.49 11.68
N ALA A 5 4.37 -13.57 12.84
CA ALA A 5 3.63 -14.74 13.30
C ALA A 5 2.39 -15.04 12.43
N PHE A 6 1.99 -16.31 12.43
CA PHE A 6 0.84 -16.84 11.68
C PHE A 6 -0.33 -17.16 12.61
N LEU A 7 -1.54 -17.05 12.10
CA LEU A 7 -2.74 -17.54 12.78
C LEU A 7 -2.94 -19.03 12.59
N SER A 8 -2.82 -19.51 11.34
CA SER A 8 -3.01 -20.92 11.04
C SER A 8 -1.72 -21.68 11.29
N LYS A 9 -1.80 -22.88 11.88
CA LYS A 9 -0.61 -23.74 12.12
C LYS A 9 -0.36 -24.72 10.97
N ILE A 10 -1.30 -24.83 10.05
CA ILE A 10 -1.24 -25.76 8.93
C ILE A 10 -0.19 -25.27 7.92
N PRO A 11 0.76 -26.13 7.49
CA PRO A 11 1.70 -25.79 6.43
C PRO A 11 0.98 -25.36 5.15
N GLY A 12 1.44 -24.27 4.54
CA GLY A 12 0.88 -23.74 3.31
C GLY A 12 1.19 -24.59 2.08
N ILE A 13 0.60 -24.21 0.95
CA ILE A 13 0.70 -24.92 -0.33
C ILE A 13 1.99 -24.65 -1.10
N GLY A 14 2.88 -23.79 -0.58
CA GLY A 14 4.07 -23.34 -1.30
C GLY A 14 3.76 -22.54 -2.56
N GLY A 15 4.65 -22.66 -3.55
CA GLY A 15 4.55 -21.98 -4.82
C GLY A 15 5.06 -20.54 -4.80
N THR A 16 4.95 -19.87 -5.95
CA THR A 16 5.49 -18.52 -6.17
C THR A 16 4.44 -17.60 -6.78
N LEU A 17 4.51 -16.32 -6.39
CA LEU A 17 3.63 -15.25 -6.86
C LEU A 17 4.31 -14.42 -7.96
N LYS A 18 3.50 -13.68 -8.73
CA LYS A 18 3.95 -12.59 -9.63
C LYS A 18 5.00 -13.01 -10.67
N GLN A 19 4.86 -14.20 -11.29
CA GLN A 19 5.71 -14.58 -12.43
C GLN A 19 5.42 -13.74 -13.68
N SER A 20 4.16 -13.32 -13.86
CA SER A 20 3.72 -12.39 -14.89
C SER A 20 2.70 -11.39 -14.35
N ALA A 21 2.43 -10.33 -15.10
CA ALA A 21 1.36 -9.37 -14.74
C ALA A 21 -0.05 -9.97 -14.81
N GLU A 22 -0.25 -11.02 -15.61
CA GLU A 22 -1.54 -11.74 -15.69
C GLU A 22 -1.79 -12.59 -14.44
N ASP A 23 -0.73 -12.98 -13.72
CA ASP A 23 -0.86 -13.74 -12.47
C ASP A 23 -1.25 -12.86 -11.28
N PHE A 24 -1.30 -11.54 -11.46
CA PHE A 24 -1.58 -10.59 -10.40
C PHE A 24 -2.50 -9.49 -10.92
N ARG A 25 -3.81 -9.73 -10.82
CA ARG A 25 -4.85 -8.75 -11.18
C ARG A 25 -5.39 -8.05 -9.94
N VAL A 26 -5.55 -6.74 -10.04
CA VAL A 26 -6.04 -5.87 -8.96
C VAL A 26 -7.12 -4.94 -9.49
N GLU A 27 -8.32 -5.01 -8.91
CA GLU A 27 -9.44 -4.17 -9.28
C GLU A 27 -9.83 -3.27 -8.10
N GLU A 28 -9.78 -1.95 -8.30
CA GLU A 28 -10.11 -1.01 -7.23
C GLU A 28 -11.60 -1.07 -6.85
N ILE A 29 -11.88 -1.00 -5.56
CA ILE A 29 -13.22 -0.93 -4.99
C ILE A 29 -13.41 0.50 -4.50
N MET A 30 -14.39 1.19 -5.10
CA MET A 30 -14.75 2.56 -4.75
C MET A 30 -15.36 2.63 -3.34
N ALA A 31 -15.44 3.83 -2.77
CA ALA A 31 -16.01 4.05 -1.43
C ALA A 31 -17.47 3.57 -1.28
N ASP A 32 -18.23 3.54 -2.38
CA ASP A 32 -19.61 3.04 -2.43
C ASP A 32 -19.70 1.50 -2.61
N GLY A 33 -18.57 0.80 -2.65
CA GLY A 33 -18.48 -0.64 -2.89
C GLY A 33 -18.44 -1.06 -4.37
N THR A 34 -18.49 -0.11 -5.31
CA THR A 34 -18.41 -0.43 -6.75
C THR A 34 -17.03 -0.98 -7.10
N VAL A 35 -16.98 -2.18 -7.67
CA VAL A 35 -15.74 -2.80 -8.17
C VAL A 35 -15.48 -2.36 -9.61
N LEU A 36 -14.31 -1.80 -9.85
CA LEU A 36 -13.86 -1.36 -11.17
C LEU A 36 -13.29 -2.52 -11.97
N GLU A 37 -14.14 -3.41 -12.46
CA GLU A 37 -13.72 -4.65 -13.14
C GLU A 37 -12.93 -4.41 -14.44
N ALA A 38 -11.94 -5.25 -14.72
CA ALA A 38 -11.19 -5.22 -15.97
C ALA A 38 -12.11 -5.42 -17.18
N GLY A 39 -11.95 -4.58 -18.20
CA GLY A 39 -12.77 -4.56 -19.41
C GLY A 39 -14.19 -4.01 -19.24
N LYS A 40 -14.68 -3.75 -18.02
CA LYS A 40 -16.04 -3.26 -17.77
C LYS A 40 -16.17 -1.78 -18.13
N ARG A 41 -17.14 -1.50 -19.02
CA ARG A 41 -17.33 -0.18 -19.65
C ARG A 41 -18.51 0.62 -19.10
N GLU A 42 -19.34 -0.02 -18.29
CA GLU A 42 -20.56 0.56 -17.74
C GLU A 42 -20.67 0.20 -16.26
N TYR A 43 -20.99 1.22 -15.46
CA TYR A 43 -21.15 1.15 -14.01
C TYR A 43 -22.51 1.74 -13.65
N ALA A 44 -23.35 0.96 -12.98
CA ALA A 44 -24.67 1.39 -12.56
C ALA A 44 -24.58 2.63 -11.66
N GLY A 45 -25.49 3.58 -11.83
CA GLY A 45 -25.48 4.85 -11.10
C GLY A 45 -24.57 5.94 -11.71
N TYR A 46 -23.78 5.61 -12.74
CA TYR A 46 -22.90 6.56 -13.43
C TYR A 46 -23.32 6.74 -14.90
N THR A 47 -23.43 7.99 -15.38
CA THR A 47 -23.72 8.30 -16.79
C THR A 47 -22.45 8.16 -17.63
N ASN A 48 -22.14 6.92 -18.03
CA ASN A 48 -20.88 6.56 -18.67
C ASN A 48 -20.81 6.96 -20.15
N ILE A 49 -19.64 7.42 -20.58
CA ILE A 49 -19.23 7.47 -21.98
C ILE A 49 -18.28 6.30 -22.23
N SER A 50 -18.66 5.38 -23.13
CA SER A 50 -17.87 4.19 -23.48
C SER A 50 -17.37 4.22 -24.93
N ALA A 51 -16.18 3.66 -25.18
CA ALA A 51 -15.59 3.59 -26.51
C ALA A 51 -16.00 2.30 -27.23
N ASN A 52 -17.25 2.17 -27.66
CA ASN A 52 -17.67 1.46 -28.89
C ASN A 52 -19.19 1.54 -29.10
N GLY A 53 -19.63 2.51 -29.89
CA GLY A 53 -20.74 2.33 -30.83
C GLY A 53 -20.14 2.03 -32.21
N GLY A 54 -19.73 0.78 -32.45
CA GLY A 54 -19.31 0.31 -33.76
C GLY A 54 -20.53 -0.10 -34.57
N GLY A 55 -21.21 0.88 -35.17
CA GLY A 55 -22.32 0.67 -36.10
C GLY A 55 -22.25 1.73 -37.19
N SER A 56 -22.04 1.29 -38.42
CA SER A 56 -22.10 2.13 -39.61
C SER A 56 -23.47 2.79 -39.72
N GLY A 57 -23.52 4.13 -39.73
CA GLY A 57 -24.74 4.89 -40.00
C GLY A 57 -25.68 5.01 -38.80
N GLY A 58 -25.33 5.87 -37.85
CA GLY A 58 -26.22 6.28 -36.77
C GLY A 58 -25.53 7.35 -35.94
N THR A 59 -26.18 8.49 -35.75
CA THR A 59 -25.71 9.55 -34.85
C THR A 59 -25.31 8.95 -33.51
N SER A 60 -24.04 9.09 -33.16
CA SER A 60 -23.54 8.78 -31.82
C SER A 60 -24.42 9.52 -30.81
N ASN A 61 -25.27 8.78 -30.10
CA ASN A 61 -26.20 9.34 -29.13
C ASN A 61 -25.37 9.77 -27.90
N TRP A 62 -24.70 10.92 -28.00
CA TRP A 62 -24.08 11.62 -26.88
C TRP A 62 -25.21 12.17 -26.00
N GLY A 63 -25.86 11.27 -25.26
CA GLY A 63 -27.13 11.52 -24.57
C GLY A 63 -27.05 12.76 -23.67
N GLY A 64 -27.95 13.72 -23.92
CA GLY A 64 -28.11 14.96 -23.16
C GLY A 64 -28.70 14.78 -21.76
N GLY A 65 -28.29 13.75 -21.02
CA GLY A 65 -28.86 13.38 -19.72
C GLY A 65 -27.90 13.40 -18.53
N ASP A 66 -26.62 13.73 -18.71
CA ASP A 66 -25.67 13.84 -17.58
C ASP A 66 -25.93 15.14 -16.80
N PRO A 67 -26.45 15.09 -15.55
CA PRO A 67 -26.74 16.29 -14.76
C PRO A 67 -25.48 17.03 -14.31
N LEU A 68 -24.31 16.39 -14.42
CA LEU A 68 -23.00 16.95 -14.10
C LEU A 68 -22.25 17.41 -15.34
N ARG A 69 -22.87 17.39 -16.53
CA ARG A 69 -22.25 17.88 -17.76
C ARG A 69 -21.82 19.34 -17.61
N GLY A 70 -20.53 19.60 -17.79
CA GLY A 70 -19.92 20.92 -17.58
C GLY A 70 -19.25 21.10 -16.22
N SER A 71 -19.29 20.08 -15.35
CA SER A 71 -18.48 20.05 -14.13
C SER A 71 -16.99 20.10 -14.46
N ASP A 72 -16.21 20.59 -13.50
CA ASP A 72 -14.80 20.84 -13.73
C ASP A 72 -13.95 19.57 -13.66
N PHE A 73 -14.46 18.50 -13.06
CA PHE A 73 -13.79 17.20 -13.02
C PHE A 73 -14.44 16.18 -13.93
N THR A 74 -13.60 15.30 -14.42
CA THR A 74 -13.98 14.14 -15.20
C THR A 74 -13.33 12.92 -14.56
N TRP A 75 -14.14 11.96 -14.12
CA TRP A 75 -13.67 10.68 -13.62
C TRP A 75 -13.51 9.70 -14.76
N PHE A 76 -12.48 8.86 -14.69
CA PHE A 76 -12.24 7.83 -15.67
C PHE A 76 -11.64 6.58 -15.03
N VAL A 77 -12.04 5.42 -15.53
CA VAL A 77 -11.52 4.12 -15.10
C VAL A 77 -10.31 3.77 -15.94
N LEU A 78 -9.15 3.78 -15.29
CA LEU A 78 -7.86 3.47 -15.91
C LEU A 78 -7.55 1.98 -15.73
N GLU A 79 -7.44 1.26 -16.82
CA GLU A 79 -6.91 -0.10 -16.87
C GLU A 79 -5.48 -0.08 -17.42
N LYS A 80 -4.54 -0.77 -16.77
CA LYS A 80 -3.14 -0.87 -17.21
C LYS A 80 -2.55 -2.25 -16.95
N LYS A 81 -1.59 -2.67 -17.79
CA LYS A 81 -0.76 -3.88 -17.58
C LYS A 81 0.72 -3.52 -17.66
N ASN A 82 1.54 -3.96 -16.71
CA ASN A 82 3.01 -3.72 -16.69
C ASN A 82 3.46 -2.25 -16.62
N TRP A 83 2.57 -1.35 -16.19
CA TRP A 83 2.84 0.09 -16.12
C TRP A 83 2.78 0.62 -14.68
N ASN A 84 3.65 1.57 -14.34
CA ASN A 84 3.48 2.39 -13.13
C ASN A 84 2.40 3.46 -13.36
N THR A 85 1.49 3.67 -12.40
CA THR A 85 0.39 4.65 -12.52
C THR A 85 0.87 6.04 -12.93
N MET A 86 1.94 6.56 -12.33
CA MET A 86 2.46 7.90 -12.64
C MET A 86 3.03 7.99 -14.07
N GLN A 87 3.62 6.91 -14.58
CA GLN A 87 4.09 6.87 -15.97
C GLN A 87 2.92 6.94 -16.95
N VAL A 88 1.83 6.21 -16.67
CA VAL A 88 0.62 6.25 -17.50
C VAL A 88 -0.03 7.63 -17.46
N ILE A 89 -0.16 8.24 -16.28
CA ILE A 89 -0.73 9.58 -16.14
C ILE A 89 0.11 10.63 -16.89
N ARG A 90 1.44 10.57 -16.83
CA ARG A 90 2.31 11.46 -17.64
C ARG A 90 2.00 11.33 -19.12
N GLU A 91 1.86 10.11 -19.59
CA GLU A 91 1.68 9.84 -21.00
C GLU A 91 0.25 10.18 -21.48
N ILE A 92 -0.78 9.96 -20.66
CA ILE A 92 -2.15 10.46 -20.87
C ILE A 92 -2.12 12.00 -20.93
N SER A 93 -1.48 12.65 -19.95
CA SER A 93 -1.44 14.12 -19.87
C SER A 93 -0.84 14.74 -21.12
N ARG A 94 0.24 14.15 -21.66
CA ARG A 94 0.90 14.54 -22.90
C ARG A 94 -0.02 14.42 -24.10
N ARG A 95 -0.70 13.28 -24.27
CA ARG A 95 -1.66 13.04 -25.36
C ARG A 95 -2.89 13.95 -25.26
N CYS A 96 -3.30 14.29 -24.04
CA CYS A 96 -4.36 15.25 -23.81
C CYS A 96 -3.90 16.72 -23.89
N GLY A 97 -2.62 17.01 -24.16
CA GLY A 97 -2.09 18.39 -24.22
C GLY A 97 -2.28 19.15 -22.91
N SER A 98 -2.03 18.50 -21.78
CA SER A 98 -2.32 18.99 -20.43
C SER A 98 -1.20 18.66 -19.45
N GLY A 99 -1.14 19.37 -18.32
CA GLY A 99 -0.15 19.10 -17.27
C GLY A 99 -0.56 17.95 -16.35
N VAL A 100 0.43 17.17 -15.89
CA VAL A 100 0.27 16.05 -14.92
C VAL A 100 -0.50 16.46 -13.67
N LYS A 101 -0.31 17.70 -13.19
CA LYS A 101 -0.98 18.25 -11.99
C LYS A 101 -2.51 18.31 -12.10
N ARG A 102 -3.08 18.19 -13.32
CA ARG A 102 -4.53 18.16 -13.53
C ARG A 102 -5.14 16.79 -13.25
N PHE A 103 -4.32 15.77 -13.04
CA PHE A 103 -4.77 14.40 -12.81
C PHE A 103 -4.65 14.03 -11.33
N SER A 104 -5.55 13.19 -10.84
CA SER A 104 -5.54 12.66 -9.47
C SER A 104 -6.06 11.23 -9.46
N TYR A 105 -5.73 10.46 -8.44
CA TYR A 105 -6.12 9.06 -8.25
C TYR A 105 -6.06 8.72 -6.75
N ALA A 106 -6.77 7.67 -6.32
CA ALA A 106 -6.90 7.34 -4.89
C ALA A 106 -5.67 6.65 -4.30
N GLY A 107 -4.91 5.94 -5.14
CA GLY A 107 -3.66 5.30 -4.78
C GLY A 107 -2.87 4.84 -6.00
N THR A 108 -1.58 4.55 -5.81
CA THR A 108 -0.76 3.89 -6.84
C THR A 108 -1.00 2.39 -6.81
N LYS A 109 -1.05 1.75 -7.97
CA LYS A 109 -1.07 0.29 -8.09
C LYS A 109 0.27 -0.25 -8.55
N ASP A 110 0.53 -1.52 -8.25
CA ASP A 110 1.76 -2.21 -8.64
C ASP A 110 2.02 -2.11 -10.15
N ARG A 111 3.30 -2.01 -10.52
CA ARG A 111 3.72 -2.00 -11.92
C ARG A 111 3.52 -3.37 -12.57
N ASN A 112 4.01 -4.42 -11.93
CA ASN A 112 4.01 -5.79 -12.46
C ASN A 112 2.67 -6.48 -12.15
N ALA A 113 1.59 -5.91 -12.67
CA ALA A 113 0.22 -6.35 -12.42
C ALA A 113 -0.71 -5.86 -13.55
N HIS A 114 -1.86 -6.52 -13.69
CA HIS A 114 -3.02 -6.02 -14.44
C HIS A 114 -3.93 -5.29 -13.47
N THR A 115 -4.10 -3.97 -13.64
CA THR A 115 -4.78 -3.16 -12.61
C THR A 115 -5.82 -2.25 -13.21
N THR A 116 -6.95 -2.12 -12.54
CA THR A 116 -7.97 -1.09 -12.78
C THR A 116 -8.09 -0.16 -11.59
N GLN A 117 -8.22 1.14 -11.84
CA GLN A 117 -8.35 2.14 -10.79
C GLN A 117 -9.12 3.37 -11.27
N LEU A 118 -9.73 4.09 -10.33
CA LEU A 118 -10.37 5.37 -10.59
C LEU A 118 -9.33 6.49 -10.64
N CYS A 119 -9.45 7.32 -11.65
CA CYS A 119 -8.69 8.55 -11.78
C CYS A 119 -9.65 9.72 -12.05
N SER A 120 -9.21 10.94 -11.77
CA SER A 120 -9.90 12.16 -12.19
C SER A 120 -8.97 13.09 -12.97
N ALA A 121 -9.54 13.86 -13.88
CA ALA A 121 -8.87 14.92 -14.61
C ALA A 121 -9.64 16.25 -14.49
N TRP A 122 -8.93 17.36 -14.26
CA TRP A 122 -9.50 18.70 -14.20
C TRP A 122 -9.58 19.33 -15.59
N LYS A 123 -10.80 19.72 -16.00
CA LYS A 123 -11.15 20.36 -17.28
C LYS A 123 -10.58 19.60 -18.48
N ILE A 124 -10.78 18.28 -18.49
CA ILE A 124 -10.46 17.40 -19.64
C ILE A 124 -11.70 16.54 -19.89
N PRO A 125 -12.42 16.76 -21.01
CA PRO A 125 -13.68 16.08 -21.25
C PRO A 125 -13.48 14.60 -21.59
N CYS A 126 -14.50 13.78 -21.36
CA CYS A 126 -14.43 12.34 -21.56
C CYS A 126 -14.05 11.94 -22.98
N GLU A 127 -14.56 12.63 -23.99
CA GLU A 127 -14.26 12.38 -25.41
C GLU A 127 -12.75 12.41 -25.67
N LYS A 128 -12.05 13.36 -25.03
CA LYS A 128 -10.61 13.51 -25.17
C LYS A 128 -9.84 12.41 -24.46
N LEU A 129 -10.32 11.96 -23.30
CA LEU A 129 -9.74 10.83 -22.56
C LEU A 129 -9.95 9.52 -23.33
N MET A 130 -11.16 9.22 -23.79
CA MET A 130 -11.50 7.98 -24.50
C MET A 130 -10.76 7.81 -25.84
N GLN A 131 -10.27 8.91 -26.44
CA GLN A 131 -9.45 8.89 -27.65
C GLN A 131 -7.98 8.52 -27.40
N VAL A 132 -7.52 8.52 -26.14
CA VAL A 132 -6.13 8.20 -25.81
C VAL A 132 -5.83 6.73 -26.11
N LYS A 133 -4.82 6.50 -26.97
CA LYS A 133 -4.30 5.17 -27.31
C LYS A 133 -2.88 5.00 -26.82
N ILE A 134 -2.68 4.04 -25.91
CA ILE A 134 -1.38 3.66 -25.35
C ILE A 134 -1.35 2.14 -25.30
N LYS A 135 -0.22 1.52 -25.67
CA LYS A 135 -0.07 0.06 -25.58
C LYS A 135 -0.26 -0.38 -24.12
N ASP A 136 -1.03 -1.46 -23.93
CA ASP A 136 -1.26 -2.11 -22.62
C ASP A 136 -2.00 -1.22 -21.58
N VAL A 137 -2.67 -0.17 -22.04
CA VAL A 137 -3.48 0.73 -21.21
C VAL A 137 -4.79 1.02 -21.92
N GLN A 138 -5.89 1.02 -21.16
CA GLN A 138 -7.22 1.35 -21.63
C GLN A 138 -7.90 2.31 -20.66
N ILE A 139 -8.76 3.17 -21.20
CA ILE A 139 -9.72 3.93 -20.41
C ILE A 139 -11.07 3.27 -20.66
N ASN A 140 -11.57 2.55 -19.66
CA ASN A 140 -12.72 1.65 -19.85
C ASN A 140 -14.04 2.41 -19.85
N ALA A 141 -14.14 3.41 -18.97
CA ALA A 141 -15.31 4.24 -18.78
C ALA A 141 -14.89 5.63 -18.33
N CYS A 142 -15.77 6.61 -18.55
CA CYS A 142 -15.56 8.00 -18.16
C CYS A 142 -16.90 8.70 -17.91
N TRP A 143 -16.97 9.60 -16.92
CA TRP A 143 -18.14 10.41 -16.61
C TRP A 143 -17.76 11.76 -15.97
N SER A 144 -18.67 12.73 -16.01
CA SER A 144 -18.49 14.02 -15.32
C SER A 144 -18.62 13.84 -13.81
N ALA A 145 -17.83 14.58 -13.04
CA ALA A 145 -17.85 14.52 -11.58
C ALA A 145 -17.70 15.92 -10.95
N LYS A 146 -18.26 16.10 -9.76
CA LYS A 146 -18.17 17.37 -9.02
C LYS A 146 -16.79 17.59 -8.40
N ASP A 147 -16.14 16.51 -7.99
CA ASP A 147 -14.93 16.55 -7.19
C ASP A 147 -13.79 15.76 -7.83
N LYS A 148 -12.55 16.01 -7.42
CA LYS A 148 -11.42 15.15 -7.76
C LYS A 148 -11.51 13.84 -6.99
N VAL A 149 -10.90 12.79 -7.56
CA VAL A 149 -10.57 11.59 -6.78
C VAL A 149 -9.50 11.99 -5.75
N SER A 150 -9.82 11.76 -4.48
CA SER A 150 -8.92 12.08 -3.36
C SER A 150 -8.07 10.86 -2.98
N MET A 151 -6.83 11.12 -2.55
CA MET A 151 -5.97 10.08 -1.98
C MET A 151 -6.67 9.39 -0.82
N GLY A 152 -6.65 8.06 -0.80
CA GLY A 152 -7.34 7.25 0.21
C GLY A 152 -8.85 7.12 0.00
N GLY A 153 -9.44 7.74 -1.04
CA GLY A 153 -10.89 7.68 -1.33
C GLY A 153 -11.38 6.36 -1.95
N LEU A 154 -10.68 5.26 -1.72
CA LEU A 154 -11.08 3.91 -2.13
C LEU A 154 -11.41 3.08 -0.88
N ALA A 155 -12.41 2.20 -0.97
CA ALA A 155 -12.71 1.26 0.10
C ALA A 155 -11.63 0.17 0.17
N GLY A 156 -11.19 -0.33 -0.99
CA GLY A 156 -10.29 -1.47 -1.04
C GLY A 156 -9.91 -1.90 -2.44
N ASN A 157 -9.42 -3.13 -2.56
CA ASN A 157 -9.02 -3.74 -3.81
C ASN A 157 -9.45 -5.20 -3.83
N ARG A 158 -10.02 -5.62 -4.95
CA ARG A 158 -10.23 -7.02 -5.30
C ARG A 158 -8.99 -7.57 -5.97
N PHE A 159 -8.50 -8.70 -5.48
CA PHE A 159 -7.33 -9.37 -6.00
C PHE A 159 -7.72 -10.67 -6.70
N TYR A 160 -7.06 -10.96 -7.82
CA TYR A 160 -6.99 -12.29 -8.40
C TYR A 160 -5.52 -12.65 -8.56
N ILE A 161 -5.09 -13.67 -7.82
CA ILE A 161 -3.68 -14.00 -7.69
C ILE A 161 -3.47 -15.47 -8.02
N ARG A 162 -2.72 -15.73 -9.08
CA ARG A 162 -2.31 -17.07 -9.46
C ARG A 162 -1.03 -17.47 -8.76
N VAL A 163 -1.04 -18.68 -8.23
CA VAL A 163 0.10 -19.33 -7.59
C VAL A 163 0.66 -20.37 -8.53
N ASN A 164 1.94 -20.23 -8.86
CA ASN A 164 2.65 -21.16 -9.73
C ASN A 164 3.47 -22.15 -8.88
N GLY A 165 3.36 -23.44 -9.20
CA GLY A 165 4.11 -24.49 -8.50
C GLY A 165 3.63 -24.77 -7.07
N ALA A 166 2.32 -24.64 -6.81
CA ALA A 166 1.75 -25.09 -5.55
C ALA A 166 1.74 -26.63 -5.47
N ASP A 167 1.75 -27.15 -4.25
CA ASP A 167 1.76 -28.59 -3.98
C ASP A 167 0.48 -29.30 -4.47
N GLU A 168 0.59 -30.61 -4.68
CA GLU A 168 -0.59 -31.45 -4.91
C GLU A 168 -1.53 -31.39 -3.71
N GLY A 169 -2.85 -31.40 -3.96
CA GLY A 169 -3.85 -31.26 -2.90
C GLY A 169 -4.03 -29.83 -2.37
N ALA A 170 -3.51 -28.81 -3.07
CA ALA A 170 -3.61 -27.40 -2.67
C ALA A 170 -5.03 -26.97 -2.23
N GLY A 171 -6.08 -27.44 -2.93
CA GLY A 171 -7.47 -27.13 -2.56
C GLY A 171 -7.85 -27.58 -1.15
N GLU A 172 -7.47 -28.80 -0.76
CA GLU A 172 -7.77 -29.32 0.58
C GLU A 172 -6.97 -28.58 1.66
N ILE A 173 -5.70 -28.25 1.38
CA ILE A 173 -4.85 -27.51 2.32
C ILE A 173 -5.40 -26.10 2.53
N VAL A 174 -5.74 -25.39 1.44
CA VAL A 174 -6.32 -24.05 1.50
C VAL A 174 -7.62 -24.06 2.27
N GLU A 175 -8.48 -25.05 2.06
CA GLU A 175 -9.76 -25.16 2.78
C GLU A 175 -9.55 -25.38 4.28
N LYS A 176 -8.59 -26.21 4.69
CA LYS A 176 -8.27 -26.39 6.11
C LYS A 176 -7.73 -25.10 6.74
N ILE A 177 -6.83 -24.39 6.05
CA ILE A 177 -6.33 -23.08 6.50
C ILE A 177 -7.48 -22.07 6.58
N ARG A 178 -8.35 -22.01 5.56
CA ARG A 178 -9.54 -21.16 5.53
C ARG A 178 -10.43 -21.40 6.74
N SER A 179 -10.59 -22.65 7.15
CA SER A 179 -11.37 -23.03 8.34
C SER A 179 -10.72 -22.57 9.65
N GLU A 180 -9.38 -22.60 9.78
CA GLU A 180 -8.69 -22.07 10.97
C GLU A 180 -8.73 -20.55 11.06
N LEU A 181 -8.78 -19.88 9.90
CA LEU A 181 -8.87 -18.42 9.79
C LEU A 181 -10.31 -17.91 9.82
N ALA A 182 -11.30 -18.81 9.86
CA ALA A 182 -12.70 -18.45 9.85
C ALA A 182 -13.01 -17.55 11.04
N SER A 183 -13.68 -16.44 10.76
CA SER A 183 -14.14 -15.52 11.78
C SER A 183 -15.65 -15.35 11.64
N GLU A 184 -16.37 -15.69 12.71
CA GLU A 184 -17.80 -15.41 12.80
C GLU A 184 -18.08 -13.91 12.60
N ALA A 185 -17.16 -13.05 13.06
CA ALA A 185 -17.26 -11.60 12.91
C ALA A 185 -17.34 -11.14 11.45
N SER A 186 -16.57 -11.74 10.56
CA SER A 186 -16.51 -11.27 9.17
C SER A 186 -17.30 -12.11 8.18
N GLN A 187 -17.77 -13.30 8.59
CA GLN A 187 -18.28 -14.37 7.70
C GLN A 187 -17.23 -14.90 6.69
N PHE A 188 -16.03 -14.31 6.69
CA PHE A 188 -14.91 -14.62 5.84
C PHE A 188 -13.68 -15.00 6.69
N PRO A 189 -12.62 -15.52 6.06
CA PRO A 189 -11.33 -15.68 6.72
C PRO A 189 -10.77 -14.32 7.14
N VAL A 190 -10.16 -14.23 8.31
CA VAL A 190 -9.40 -13.05 8.76
C VAL A 190 -7.92 -13.36 8.86
N VAL A 191 -7.09 -12.37 8.57
CA VAL A 191 -5.63 -12.48 8.65
C VAL A 191 -5.03 -11.29 9.40
N PRO A 192 -3.85 -11.45 10.04
CA PRO A 192 -3.16 -10.34 10.68
C PRO A 192 -2.84 -9.23 9.69
N ASN A 193 -3.17 -7.98 10.04
CA ASN A 193 -3.10 -6.84 9.14
C ASN A 193 -1.70 -6.16 9.10
N TYR A 194 -0.63 -6.96 9.02
CA TYR A 194 0.74 -6.46 8.99
C TYR A 194 1.01 -5.52 7.81
N PHE A 195 1.94 -4.59 8.01
CA PHE A 195 2.59 -3.89 6.91
C PHE A 195 3.56 -4.84 6.19
N GLY A 196 3.40 -5.00 4.87
CA GLY A 196 4.25 -5.88 4.08
C GLY A 196 5.68 -5.33 3.86
N GLU A 197 6.60 -6.21 3.45
CA GLU A 197 8.03 -5.89 3.26
C GLU A 197 8.30 -4.67 2.37
N GLN A 198 7.47 -4.45 1.35
CA GLN A 198 7.58 -3.30 0.46
C GLN A 198 7.46 -1.96 1.19
N ARG A 199 6.79 -1.92 2.36
CA ARG A 199 6.69 -0.73 3.23
C ARG A 199 8.05 -0.34 3.84
N PHE A 200 8.98 -1.28 3.88
CA PHE A 200 10.31 -1.14 4.47
C PHE A 200 11.41 -0.93 3.43
N GLY A 201 11.04 -0.95 2.14
CA GLY A 201 11.90 -0.76 0.97
C GLY A 201 12.12 -2.07 0.20
N SER A 202 11.85 -2.05 -1.12
CA SER A 202 11.93 -3.26 -1.95
C SER A 202 13.34 -3.69 -2.35
N ALA A 203 14.27 -2.73 -2.49
CA ALA A 203 15.66 -3.02 -2.85
C ALA A 203 16.57 -3.07 -1.61
N ARG A 204 16.25 -2.27 -0.60
CA ARG A 204 16.96 -2.19 0.68
C ARG A 204 15.92 -2.05 1.76
N MET A 205 15.86 -3.01 2.68
CA MET A 205 14.85 -3.04 3.73
C MET A 205 15.28 -2.19 4.95
N ASN A 206 15.65 -0.93 4.73
CA ASN A 206 16.21 -0.07 5.78
C ASN A 206 15.39 1.19 6.09
N THR A 207 14.23 1.41 5.45
CA THR A 207 13.51 2.68 5.64
C THR A 207 13.04 2.89 7.08
N HIS A 208 12.66 1.82 7.78
CA HIS A 208 12.33 1.85 9.20
C HIS A 208 13.54 2.06 10.11
N LEU A 209 14.74 1.59 9.71
CA LEU A 209 15.98 1.84 10.45
C LEU A 209 16.36 3.33 10.39
N VAL A 210 16.27 3.93 9.20
CA VAL A 210 16.43 5.38 9.04
C VAL A 210 15.39 6.13 9.87
N GLY A 211 14.13 5.69 9.82
CA GLY A 211 13.04 6.27 10.62
C GLY A 211 13.26 6.19 12.13
N ARG A 212 13.77 5.06 12.63
CA ARG A 212 14.12 4.84 14.03
C ARG A 212 15.14 5.88 14.49
N HIS A 213 16.25 6.02 13.76
CA HIS A 213 17.28 7.01 14.06
C HIS A 213 16.74 8.44 14.03
N ILE A 214 15.90 8.78 13.03
CA ILE A 214 15.24 10.09 12.97
C ILE A 214 14.40 10.37 14.23
N CYS A 215 13.56 9.41 14.66
CA CYS A 215 12.69 9.58 15.83
C CYS A 215 13.49 9.68 17.14
N LYS A 216 14.67 9.03 17.21
CA LYS A 216 15.60 9.15 18.33
C LYS A 216 16.44 10.43 18.30
N GLY A 217 16.39 11.21 17.23
CA GLY A 217 17.22 12.40 17.04
C GLY A 217 18.65 12.10 16.60
N GLU A 218 18.94 10.86 16.21
CA GLU A 218 20.22 10.32 15.76
C GLU A 218 20.41 10.59 14.25
N PHE A 219 20.44 11.86 13.84
CA PHE A 219 20.44 12.23 12.42
C PHE A 219 21.67 11.80 11.66
N LYS A 220 22.81 11.70 12.35
CA LYS A 220 24.04 11.17 11.75
C LYS A 220 23.82 9.73 11.33
N GLU A 221 23.35 8.90 12.24
CA GLU A 221 23.07 7.49 12.06
C GLU A 221 21.99 7.29 10.99
N ALA A 222 20.96 8.14 10.97
CA ALA A 222 19.93 8.12 9.93
C ALA A 222 20.50 8.35 8.51
N VAL A 223 21.32 9.39 8.35
CA VAL A 223 21.92 9.75 7.06
C VAL A 223 22.98 8.74 6.64
N GLU A 224 23.83 8.30 7.57
CA GLU A 224 24.83 7.26 7.32
C GLU A 224 24.16 5.92 6.96
N ASN A 225 23.09 5.53 7.65
CA ASN A 225 22.32 4.34 7.27
C ASN A 225 21.75 4.47 5.85
N TYR A 226 21.13 5.61 5.53
CA TYR A 226 20.56 5.82 4.19
C TYR A 226 21.63 5.76 3.07
N LEU A 227 22.80 6.34 3.33
CA LEU A 227 23.90 6.41 2.36
C LEU A 227 24.66 5.08 2.25
N PHE A 228 24.97 4.41 3.35
CA PHE A 228 25.95 3.32 3.40
C PHE A 228 25.30 1.93 3.40
N TYR A 229 24.07 1.80 3.90
CA TYR A 229 23.43 0.49 4.06
C TYR A 229 23.25 -0.19 2.70
N THR A 230 23.71 -1.45 2.64
CA THR A 230 23.55 -2.36 1.50
C THR A 230 22.74 -3.57 1.95
N ASP A 231 22.02 -4.15 1.00
CA ASP A 231 21.16 -5.31 1.21
C ASP A 231 21.33 -6.29 0.04
N GLU A 232 21.03 -7.57 0.24
CA GLU A 232 21.04 -8.56 -0.86
C GLU A 232 20.02 -8.22 -1.96
N GLY A 233 18.97 -7.47 -1.62
CA GLY A 233 17.99 -6.96 -2.58
C GLY A 233 18.53 -5.91 -3.57
N GLU A 234 19.67 -5.27 -3.30
CA GLU A 234 20.22 -4.20 -4.15
C GLU A 234 21.00 -4.78 -5.34
N ARG A 235 20.30 -4.94 -6.47
CA ARG A 235 20.87 -5.56 -7.69
C ARG A 235 21.90 -4.71 -8.43
N ASN A 236 21.98 -3.40 -8.17
CA ASN A 236 22.92 -2.52 -8.84
C ASN A 236 24.29 -2.57 -8.17
N GLN A 237 25.23 -3.34 -8.73
CA GLN A 237 26.55 -3.54 -8.14
C GLN A 237 27.36 -2.24 -8.00
N GLN A 238 27.25 -1.30 -8.94
CA GLN A 238 27.94 0.00 -8.82
C GLN A 238 27.42 0.80 -7.62
N ALA A 239 26.12 0.71 -7.32
CA ALA A 239 25.55 1.33 -6.14
C ALA A 239 26.09 0.65 -4.87
N VAL A 240 26.06 -0.68 -4.80
CA VAL A 240 26.57 -1.46 -3.66
C VAL A 240 28.04 -1.12 -3.37
N GLU A 241 28.90 -1.12 -4.39
CA GLU A 241 30.32 -0.77 -4.26
C GLU A 241 30.53 0.67 -3.78
N ALA A 242 29.79 1.63 -4.36
CA ALA A 242 29.88 3.03 -3.96
C ALA A 242 29.47 3.24 -2.49
N ARG A 243 28.42 2.58 -2.02
CA ARG A 243 27.95 2.66 -0.63
C ARG A 243 28.97 2.07 0.35
N LYS A 244 29.50 0.89 0.05
CA LYS A 244 30.55 0.24 0.86
C LYS A 244 31.79 1.12 0.98
N ARG A 245 32.30 1.59 -0.17
CA ARG A 245 33.45 2.49 -0.24
C ARG A 245 33.23 3.76 0.59
N LEU A 246 32.05 4.37 0.49
CA LEU A 246 31.74 5.56 1.28
C LEU A 246 31.64 5.26 2.78
N GLY A 247 31.10 4.11 3.16
CA GLY A 247 31.05 3.68 4.56
C GLY A 247 32.43 3.52 5.19
N GLU A 248 33.42 3.07 4.40
CA GLU A 248 34.83 2.94 4.81
C GLU A 248 35.58 4.27 4.80
N GLU A 249 35.53 5.01 3.67
CA GLU A 249 36.31 6.25 3.49
C GLU A 249 35.73 7.42 4.29
N ARG A 250 34.40 7.47 4.46
CA ARG A 250 33.63 8.58 5.07
C ARG A 250 33.94 9.97 4.47
N ASP A 251 34.46 10.01 3.24
CA ASP A 251 34.76 11.22 2.49
C ASP A 251 33.61 11.56 1.54
N TYR A 252 32.69 12.43 1.99
CA TYR A 252 31.52 12.84 1.22
C TYR A 252 31.87 13.61 -0.06
N LYS A 253 33.02 14.28 -0.11
CA LYS A 253 33.44 15.06 -1.27
C LYS A 253 33.91 14.12 -2.37
N LYS A 254 34.79 13.17 -2.02
CA LYS A 254 35.27 12.13 -2.94
C LYS A 254 34.14 11.22 -3.43
N ALA A 255 33.14 10.96 -2.59
CA ALA A 255 31.95 10.20 -2.96
C ALA A 255 31.23 10.72 -4.21
N LEU A 256 31.21 12.04 -4.42
CA LEU A 256 30.57 12.66 -5.58
C LEU A 256 31.22 12.29 -6.92
N GLU A 257 32.46 11.80 -6.90
CA GLU A 257 33.19 11.39 -8.10
C GLU A 257 32.76 10.00 -8.60
N TYR A 258 32.35 9.11 -7.69
CA TYR A 258 32.04 7.71 -8.01
C TYR A 258 30.59 7.29 -7.73
N PHE A 259 29.79 8.07 -6.99
CA PHE A 259 28.38 7.72 -6.78
C PHE A 259 27.59 7.71 -8.10
N PRO A 260 26.88 6.61 -8.43
CA PRO A 260 26.09 6.52 -9.65
C PRO A 260 25.03 7.62 -9.74
N ARG A 261 24.89 8.25 -10.92
CA ARG A 261 23.94 9.37 -11.15
C ARG A 261 22.46 9.03 -10.92
N ILE A 262 22.12 7.74 -10.93
CA ILE A 262 20.76 7.25 -10.64
C ILE A 262 20.38 7.42 -9.17
N LEU A 263 21.36 7.59 -8.27
CA LEU A 263 21.19 7.82 -6.84
C LEU A 263 21.09 9.32 -6.55
N ASP A 264 20.08 9.97 -7.15
CA ASP A 264 19.92 11.43 -7.11
C ASP A 264 19.75 11.96 -5.68
N TYR A 265 18.95 11.30 -4.86
CA TYR A 265 18.72 11.68 -3.46
C TYR A 265 19.99 11.54 -2.60
N GLU A 266 20.75 10.47 -2.76
CA GLU A 266 22.04 10.31 -2.10
C GLU A 266 23.01 11.40 -2.52
N ILE A 267 23.12 11.68 -3.83
CA ILE A 267 23.97 12.76 -4.36
C ILE A 267 23.57 14.12 -3.79
N MET A 268 22.26 14.39 -3.60
CA MET A 268 21.79 15.63 -2.98
C MET A 268 22.29 15.78 -1.54
N MET A 269 22.25 14.71 -0.74
CA MET A 269 22.80 14.72 0.62
C MET A 269 24.33 14.88 0.60
N LEU A 270 25.02 14.12 -0.26
CA LEU A 270 26.49 14.17 -0.36
C LEU A 270 26.99 15.56 -0.73
N ARG A 271 26.33 16.26 -1.65
CA ARG A 271 26.69 17.66 -1.99
C ARG A 271 26.58 18.60 -0.80
N HIS A 272 25.58 18.40 0.06
CA HIS A 272 25.45 19.19 1.28
C HIS A 272 26.57 18.88 2.27
N LEU A 273 26.81 17.59 2.52
CA LEU A 273 27.81 17.10 3.48
C LEU A 273 29.25 17.37 3.03
N ALA A 274 29.54 17.39 1.72
CA ALA A 274 30.85 17.75 1.19
C ALA A 274 31.27 19.19 1.58
N ASN A 275 30.30 20.08 1.79
CA ASN A 275 30.53 21.45 2.23
C ASN A 275 30.27 21.66 3.73
N ASN A 276 29.43 20.80 4.33
CA ASN A 276 29.02 20.88 5.74
C ASN A 276 29.06 19.48 6.39
N PRO A 277 30.25 18.95 6.73
CA PRO A 277 30.46 17.52 7.03
C PRO A 277 29.70 16.94 8.22
N THR A 278 29.10 17.78 9.07
CA THR A 278 28.38 17.37 10.28
C THR A 278 26.91 17.80 10.28
N ASP A 279 26.45 18.46 9.22
CA ASP A 279 25.10 19.03 9.16
C ASP A 279 24.09 18.04 8.55
N TYR A 280 23.90 16.92 9.26
CA TYR A 280 23.07 15.80 8.82
C TYR A 280 21.58 16.15 8.73
N VAL A 281 21.09 17.04 9.59
CA VAL A 281 19.69 17.50 9.56
C VAL A 281 19.41 18.20 8.23
N ASN A 282 20.25 19.16 7.83
CA ASN A 282 20.03 19.87 6.57
C ASN A 282 20.41 19.03 5.34
N ALA A 283 21.30 18.04 5.48
CA ALA A 283 21.52 17.03 4.44
C ALA A 283 20.22 16.27 4.15
N LEU A 284 19.54 15.76 5.20
CA LEU A 284 18.26 15.09 5.08
C LEU A 284 17.16 16.01 4.54
N ARG A 285 17.18 17.32 4.88
CA ARG A 285 16.24 18.30 4.31
C ARG A 285 16.44 18.55 2.81
N LYS A 286 17.53 18.10 2.19
CA LYS A 286 17.72 18.24 0.74
C LYS A 286 16.82 17.31 -0.06
N ILE A 287 16.47 16.14 0.46
CA ILE A 287 15.57 15.23 -0.27
C ILE A 287 14.11 15.68 -0.12
N PRO A 288 13.19 15.24 -1.00
CA PRO A 288 11.79 15.63 -0.91
C PRO A 288 11.17 15.29 0.45
N ARG A 289 10.45 16.23 1.06
CA ARG A 289 9.78 16.06 2.37
C ARG A 289 8.99 14.76 2.49
N GLY A 290 8.26 14.39 1.44
CA GLY A 290 7.46 13.16 1.43
C GLY A 290 8.30 11.89 1.61
N LEU A 291 9.53 11.87 1.09
CA LEU A 291 10.47 10.77 1.29
C LEU A 291 11.01 10.75 2.72
N SER A 292 11.34 11.91 3.29
CA SER A 292 11.78 12.00 4.69
C SER A 292 10.68 11.57 5.67
N LEU A 293 9.44 11.98 5.43
CA LEU A 293 8.27 11.57 6.22
C LEU A 293 8.01 10.05 6.09
N MET A 294 8.26 9.47 4.92
CA MET A 294 8.12 8.03 4.70
C MET A 294 9.01 7.22 5.66
N PHE A 295 10.22 7.67 6.00
CA PHE A 295 11.06 6.97 6.97
C PHE A 295 10.39 6.88 8.34
N VAL A 296 9.85 7.99 8.84
CA VAL A 296 9.12 8.05 10.11
C VAL A 296 7.91 7.12 10.08
N HIS A 297 7.12 7.18 9.00
CA HIS A 297 5.98 6.29 8.81
C HIS A 297 6.36 4.81 8.69
N SER A 298 7.51 4.48 8.09
CA SER A 298 8.03 3.11 8.05
C SER A 298 8.43 2.64 9.45
N TYR A 299 8.96 3.51 10.33
CA TYR A 299 9.23 3.13 11.72
C TYR A 299 7.94 2.91 12.51
N GLN A 300 6.92 3.75 12.34
CA GLN A 300 5.59 3.51 12.91
C GLN A 300 5.00 2.17 12.45
N SER A 301 5.11 1.85 11.15
CA SER A 301 4.70 0.55 10.60
C SER A 301 5.48 -0.63 11.20
N TYR A 302 6.77 -0.45 11.50
CA TYR A 302 7.60 -1.46 12.15
C TYR A 302 7.12 -1.74 13.59
N LEU A 303 6.86 -0.69 14.36
CA LEU A 303 6.34 -0.82 15.73
C LEU A 303 4.97 -1.49 15.75
N PHE A 304 4.07 -1.09 14.85
CA PHE A 304 2.77 -1.75 14.68
C PHE A 304 2.93 -3.24 14.39
N ASN A 305 3.86 -3.62 13.51
CA ASN A 305 4.11 -5.03 13.23
C ASN A 305 4.59 -5.80 14.48
N LYS A 306 5.48 -5.22 15.30
CA LYS A 306 5.91 -5.84 16.57
C LYS A 306 4.75 -6.01 17.56
N ILE A 307 3.90 -4.99 17.69
CA ILE A 307 2.71 -5.04 18.55
C ILE A 307 1.78 -6.16 18.06
N LEU A 308 1.43 -6.15 16.78
CA LEU A 308 0.55 -7.18 16.19
C LEU A 308 1.14 -8.58 16.34
N GLU A 309 2.45 -8.74 16.17
CA GLU A 309 3.11 -10.03 16.34
C GLU A 309 2.93 -10.59 17.76
N LYS A 310 3.18 -9.78 18.80
CA LYS A 310 2.94 -10.17 20.18
C LYS A 310 1.47 -10.57 20.38
N ARG A 311 0.52 -9.76 19.88
CA ARG A 311 -0.92 -10.01 20.02
C ARG A 311 -1.37 -11.30 19.32
N VAL A 312 -0.78 -11.62 18.17
CA VAL A 312 -1.04 -12.86 17.43
C VAL A 312 -0.49 -14.08 18.17
N ARG A 313 0.75 -13.99 18.69
CA ARG A 313 1.39 -15.09 19.45
C ARG A 313 0.64 -15.39 20.75
N GLU A 314 0.19 -14.36 21.44
CA GLU A 314 -0.59 -14.46 22.68
C GLU A 314 -2.07 -14.80 22.47
N ARG A 315 -2.55 -14.81 21.21
CA ARG A 315 -3.95 -15.10 20.85
C ARG A 315 -4.96 -14.16 21.53
N ASN A 316 -4.62 -12.88 21.66
CA ASN A 316 -5.48 -11.85 22.28
C ASN A 316 -5.86 -10.72 21.30
N PHE A 317 -5.70 -10.95 19.99
CA PHE A 317 -5.89 -9.95 18.92
C PHE A 317 -7.34 -9.51 18.68
N ASP A 318 -8.31 -10.17 19.29
CA ASP A 318 -9.76 -9.94 19.23
C ASP A 318 -10.31 -9.24 20.49
N GLU A 319 -9.49 -9.08 21.52
CA GLU A 319 -9.86 -8.41 22.77
C GLU A 319 -9.25 -7.01 22.84
N ALA A 320 -10.06 -5.95 22.81
CA ALA A 320 -9.55 -4.59 22.90
C ALA A 320 -8.93 -4.30 24.28
N MET A 321 -7.70 -3.79 24.29
CA MET A 321 -6.99 -3.35 25.48
C MET A 321 -7.23 -1.86 25.79
N GLU A 322 -6.66 -1.34 26.90
CA GLU A 322 -6.78 0.08 27.25
C GLU A 322 -6.30 0.99 26.10
N GLY A 323 -7.16 1.92 25.66
CA GLY A 323 -6.84 2.86 24.57
C GLY A 323 -7.10 2.31 23.16
N GLU A 324 -7.49 1.05 23.05
CA GLU A 324 -8.05 0.44 21.85
C GLU A 324 -9.57 0.54 21.84
N TYR A 325 -10.18 0.27 20.69
CA TYR A 325 -11.63 0.22 20.57
C TYR A 325 -12.04 -0.77 19.48
N TYR A 326 -13.31 -1.13 19.50
CA TYR A 326 -13.95 -1.93 18.48
C TYR A 326 -14.53 -1.04 17.38
N CYS A 327 -14.43 -1.48 16.13
CA CYS A 327 -15.07 -0.79 15.01
C CYS A 327 -16.11 -1.65 14.28
N GLU A 328 -17.05 -0.96 13.64
CA GLU A 328 -18.10 -1.59 12.81
C GLU A 328 -17.54 -2.07 11.46
N ILE A 329 -18.30 -2.93 10.78
CA ILE A 329 -18.09 -3.27 9.38
C ILE A 329 -18.84 -2.27 8.51
N GLY A 330 -18.09 -1.46 7.77
CA GLY A 330 -18.61 -0.47 6.84
C GLY A 330 -18.92 -1.02 5.44
N ALA A 331 -18.98 -0.11 4.47
CA ALA A 331 -19.29 -0.44 3.09
C ALA A 331 -18.31 -1.48 2.50
N GLY A 332 -18.86 -2.44 1.74
CA GLY A 332 -18.07 -3.49 1.10
C GLY A 332 -17.54 -4.57 2.03
N GLY A 333 -18.00 -4.64 3.28
CA GLY A 333 -17.60 -5.68 4.24
C GLY A 333 -16.26 -5.43 4.92
N PHE A 334 -15.72 -4.19 4.82
CA PHE A 334 -14.46 -3.82 5.43
C PHE A 334 -14.64 -3.17 6.80
N PRO A 335 -13.69 -3.33 7.73
CA PRO A 335 -13.70 -2.59 8.99
C PRO A 335 -13.66 -1.08 8.74
N ASP A 336 -14.55 -0.31 9.38
CA ASP A 336 -14.51 1.16 9.35
C ASP A 336 -13.91 1.69 10.65
N SER A 337 -12.59 1.95 10.64
CA SER A 337 -11.87 2.40 11.84
C SER A 337 -12.34 3.74 12.40
N GLU A 338 -13.17 4.51 11.70
CA GLU A 338 -13.71 5.78 12.21
C GLU A 338 -14.94 5.60 13.11
N ILE A 339 -15.66 4.48 12.97
CA ILE A 339 -16.90 4.20 13.70
C ILE A 339 -16.60 3.32 14.91
N ARG A 340 -16.70 3.88 16.12
CA ARG A 340 -16.48 3.15 17.38
C ARG A 340 -17.76 2.47 17.85
N VAL A 341 -17.65 1.23 18.31
CA VAL A 341 -18.75 0.42 18.86
C VAL A 341 -18.35 -0.26 20.16
N GLU A 342 -19.33 -0.74 20.93
CA GLU A 342 -19.06 -1.67 22.03
C GLU A 342 -18.81 -3.09 21.48
N ALA A 343 -18.08 -3.90 22.23
CA ALA A 343 -17.83 -5.29 21.84
C ALA A 343 -19.16 -6.05 21.74
N GLY A 344 -19.42 -6.72 20.61
CA GLY A 344 -20.57 -7.60 20.47
C GLY A 344 -21.95 -6.93 20.47
N THR A 345 -22.06 -5.66 20.01
CA THR A 345 -23.35 -4.96 19.78
C THR A 345 -24.31 -5.73 18.87
N GLU A 346 -25.59 -5.32 18.75
CA GLU A 346 -26.70 -6.06 18.08
C GLU A 346 -26.42 -6.56 16.64
N SER A 347 -25.46 -6.00 15.91
CA SER A 347 -24.98 -6.51 14.62
C SER A 347 -24.02 -7.70 14.73
N GLY A 348 -23.52 -8.02 15.92
CA GLY A 348 -22.74 -9.20 16.30
C GLY A 348 -21.22 -9.11 16.10
N PHE A 349 -20.70 -8.07 15.43
CA PHE A 349 -19.39 -8.17 14.78
C PHE A 349 -18.54 -6.92 14.98
N SER A 350 -17.27 -7.09 15.39
CA SER A 350 -16.35 -5.95 15.52
C SER A 350 -14.88 -6.33 15.37
N PHE A 351 -14.06 -5.38 14.93
CA PHE A 351 -12.61 -5.53 14.83
C PHE A 351 -11.90 -4.64 15.84
N VAL A 352 -10.85 -5.15 16.47
CA VAL A 352 -9.99 -4.34 17.34
C VAL A 352 -9.19 -3.36 16.50
N VAL A 353 -9.32 -2.09 16.85
CA VAL A 353 -8.54 -0.97 16.31
C VAL A 353 -7.50 -0.56 17.35
N THR A 354 -6.23 -0.65 16.95
CA THR A 354 -5.09 -0.26 17.77
C THR A 354 -4.42 1.01 17.23
N GLN A 355 -3.49 1.56 17.99
CA GLN A 355 -2.80 2.79 17.63
C GLN A 355 -1.64 2.51 16.66
N ILE A 356 -1.44 3.43 15.71
CA ILE A 356 -0.16 3.64 15.06
C ILE A 356 0.53 4.77 15.84
N PRO A 357 1.56 4.46 16.64
CA PRO A 357 2.21 5.39 17.56
C PRO A 357 2.57 6.74 16.95
N GLY A 358 2.25 7.84 17.64
CA GLY A 358 2.74 9.17 17.30
C GLY A 358 2.71 10.12 18.49
N TYR A 359 3.05 11.39 18.27
CA TYR A 359 3.18 12.34 19.38
C TYR A 359 1.86 12.75 20.02
N GLU A 360 0.72 12.49 19.37
CA GLU A 360 -0.64 12.69 19.93
C GLU A 360 -1.27 11.38 20.44
N THR A 361 -0.53 10.27 20.45
CA THR A 361 -1.02 9.02 21.04
C THR A 361 -1.13 9.17 22.56
N GLU A 362 -2.35 9.29 23.07
CA GLU A 362 -2.61 9.63 24.47
C GLU A 362 -2.27 8.50 25.45
N LYS A 363 -2.75 7.29 25.17
CA LYS A 363 -2.63 6.11 26.03
C LYS A 363 -1.97 4.97 25.27
N LEU A 364 -1.09 4.26 25.97
CA LEU A 364 -0.51 3.01 25.49
C LEU A 364 -1.06 1.85 26.33
N ASN A 365 -1.47 0.77 25.67
CA ASN A 365 -1.77 -0.49 26.34
C ASN A 365 -0.49 -1.20 26.83
N GLU A 366 -0.63 -2.34 27.49
CA GLU A 366 0.49 -3.10 28.04
C GLU A 366 1.48 -3.58 26.96
N THR A 367 0.99 -4.20 25.89
CA THR A 367 1.82 -4.65 24.76
C THR A 367 2.54 -3.49 24.07
N GLU A 368 1.87 -2.35 23.88
CA GLU A 368 2.47 -1.15 23.32
C GLU A 368 3.58 -0.59 24.22
N LYS A 369 3.38 -0.57 25.55
CA LYS A 369 4.41 -0.14 26.52
C LYS A 369 5.64 -1.03 26.45
N GLU A 370 5.47 -2.35 26.39
CA GLU A 370 6.58 -3.29 26.24
C GLU A 370 7.39 -3.01 24.97
N VAL A 371 6.72 -2.87 23.83
CA VAL A 371 7.40 -2.61 22.55
C VAL A 371 8.15 -1.27 22.58
N PHE A 372 7.59 -0.25 23.22
CA PHE A 372 8.26 1.04 23.39
C PHE A 372 9.47 0.95 24.32
N GLU A 373 9.40 0.15 25.38
CA GLU A 373 10.52 -0.10 26.29
C GLU A 373 11.65 -0.85 25.59
N GLU A 374 11.34 -1.94 24.87
CA GLU A 374 12.29 -2.70 24.05
C GLU A 374 13.01 -1.79 23.03
N GLU A 375 12.27 -0.85 22.44
CA GLU A 375 12.80 0.09 21.46
C GLU A 375 13.48 1.31 22.08
N GLY A 376 13.31 1.54 23.38
CA GLY A 376 13.84 2.71 24.09
C GLY A 376 13.27 4.03 23.56
N ILE A 377 11.95 4.09 23.35
CA ILE A 377 11.25 5.27 22.81
C ILE A 377 10.03 5.67 23.65
N THR A 378 9.54 6.88 23.39
CA THR A 378 8.28 7.42 23.93
C THR A 378 7.50 8.10 22.80
N GLN A 379 6.23 8.46 23.02
CA GLN A 379 5.43 9.21 22.04
C GLN A 379 6.10 10.51 21.60
N LYS A 380 6.85 11.16 22.50
CA LYS A 380 7.57 12.42 22.21
C LYS A 380 8.63 12.27 21.11
N ASN A 381 9.15 11.07 20.87
CA ASN A 381 10.13 10.80 19.82
C ASN A 381 9.56 11.04 18.40
N PHE A 382 8.23 10.97 18.23
CA PHE A 382 7.60 11.28 16.96
C PHE A 382 7.41 12.80 16.72
N HIS A 383 7.76 13.63 17.70
CA HIS A 383 7.81 15.08 17.58
C HIS A 383 9.27 15.54 17.32
N ILE A 384 9.63 15.64 16.04
CA ILE A 384 11.01 15.80 15.59
C ILE A 384 11.39 17.28 15.56
N LYS A 385 11.82 17.83 16.70
CA LYS A 385 12.07 19.28 16.89
C LYS A 385 13.04 19.89 15.87
N SER A 386 14.08 19.16 15.47
CA SER A 386 15.07 19.62 14.49
C SER A 386 14.57 19.56 13.04
N PHE A 387 13.48 18.83 12.78
CA PHE A 387 12.82 18.76 11.48
C PHE A 387 11.28 18.61 11.66
N PRO A 388 10.58 19.65 12.16
CA PRO A 388 9.20 19.54 12.59
C PRO A 388 8.23 19.05 11.51
N GLU A 389 8.52 19.37 10.25
CA GLU A 389 7.72 19.05 9.07
C GLU A 389 7.58 17.56 8.79
N ILE A 390 8.41 16.72 9.42
CA ILE A 390 8.34 15.24 9.33
C ILE A 390 7.84 14.59 10.62
N SER A 391 7.38 15.37 11.61
CA SER A 391 6.76 14.83 12.83
C SER A 391 5.46 14.09 12.51
N ALA A 392 5.20 13.00 13.22
CA ALA A 392 4.03 12.14 13.00
C ALA A 392 3.11 12.12 14.21
N LYS A 393 1.88 12.61 14.05
CA LYS A 393 0.89 12.70 15.13
C LYS A 393 0.40 11.34 15.64
N GLY A 394 0.44 10.34 14.76
CA GLY A 394 -0.14 9.02 15.00
C GLY A 394 -1.41 8.82 14.17
N SER A 395 -1.89 7.59 14.14
CA SER A 395 -3.15 7.22 13.51
C SER A 395 -3.66 5.94 14.15
N VAL A 396 -4.65 5.30 13.54
CA VAL A 396 -5.22 4.04 14.00
C VAL A 396 -5.21 3.01 12.88
N ARG A 397 -5.27 1.72 13.24
CA ARG A 397 -5.36 0.61 12.28
C ARG A 397 -5.95 -0.62 12.94
N THR A 398 -6.74 -1.40 12.19
CA THR A 398 -7.27 -2.68 12.67
C THR A 398 -6.16 -3.72 12.81
N LEU A 399 -6.17 -4.51 13.89
CA LEU A 399 -5.22 -5.62 14.08
C LEU A 399 -5.42 -6.71 13.02
N MET A 400 -6.67 -7.00 12.70
CA MET A 400 -7.08 -8.02 11.74
C MET A 400 -7.72 -7.38 10.51
N THR A 401 -7.66 -8.08 9.37
CA THR A 401 -8.39 -7.70 8.16
C THR A 401 -9.11 -8.91 7.57
N PRO A 402 -10.39 -8.77 7.17
CA PRO A 402 -11.10 -9.84 6.50
C PRO A 402 -10.67 -9.99 5.04
N LEU A 403 -10.72 -11.23 4.54
CA LEU A 403 -10.60 -11.57 3.13
C LEU A 403 -12.01 -11.65 2.52
N VAL A 404 -12.62 -10.49 2.27
CA VAL A 404 -14.01 -10.42 1.81
C VAL A 404 -14.14 -11.10 0.44
N SER A 405 -15.23 -11.84 0.21
CA SER A 405 -15.43 -12.61 -1.03
C SER A 405 -14.30 -13.61 -1.33
N PHE A 406 -13.70 -14.21 -0.30
CA PHE A 406 -12.64 -15.19 -0.45
C PHE A 406 -13.10 -16.43 -1.23
N GLU A 407 -12.37 -16.75 -2.29
CA GLU A 407 -12.53 -17.93 -3.12
C GLU A 407 -11.16 -18.48 -3.52
N PHE A 408 -11.04 -19.80 -3.61
CA PHE A 408 -9.87 -20.48 -4.17
C PHE A 408 -10.30 -21.45 -5.25
N ASN A 409 -9.69 -21.35 -6.43
CA ASN A 409 -9.86 -22.29 -7.52
C ASN A 409 -8.58 -23.10 -7.69
N GLY A 410 -8.65 -24.42 -7.44
CA GLY A 410 -7.54 -25.36 -7.61
C GLY A 410 -7.65 -26.27 -8.83
N ASN A 411 -8.62 -26.03 -9.73
CA ASN A 411 -8.90 -26.97 -10.82
C ASN A 411 -7.86 -26.90 -11.95
N GLY A 412 -7.42 -28.07 -12.42
CA GLY A 412 -6.56 -28.20 -13.61
C GLY A 412 -5.18 -27.54 -13.49
N GLY A 413 -4.62 -27.46 -12.29
CA GLY A 413 -3.29 -26.88 -12.03
C GLY A 413 -3.26 -25.35 -12.00
N LYS A 414 -4.40 -24.68 -12.18
CA LYS A 414 -4.53 -23.23 -12.07
C LYS A 414 -4.96 -22.84 -10.66
N ASN A 415 -4.00 -22.79 -9.74
CA ASN A 415 -4.24 -22.37 -8.36
C ASN A 415 -4.41 -20.85 -8.31
N GLU A 416 -5.64 -20.37 -8.11
CA GLU A 416 -5.97 -18.95 -8.14
C GLU A 416 -6.80 -18.55 -6.92
N PHE A 417 -6.31 -17.55 -6.19
CA PHE A 417 -7.03 -16.91 -5.10
C PHE A 417 -7.80 -15.70 -5.63
N ARG A 418 -9.03 -15.52 -5.15
CA ARG A 418 -9.80 -14.29 -5.28
C ARG A 418 -10.24 -13.84 -3.90
N PHE A 419 -10.02 -12.56 -3.58
CA PHE A 419 -10.50 -11.95 -2.35
C PHE A 419 -10.39 -10.43 -2.43
N ASP A 420 -11.11 -9.74 -1.56
CA ASP A 420 -11.12 -8.30 -1.44
C ASP A 420 -10.44 -7.91 -0.13
N LEU A 421 -9.63 -6.85 -0.17
CA LEU A 421 -8.95 -6.29 0.99
C LEU A 421 -9.20 -4.78 1.09
N GLN A 422 -9.36 -4.31 2.32
CA GLN A 422 -9.47 -2.89 2.61
C GLN A 422 -8.23 -2.10 2.16
N SER A 423 -8.41 -0.80 1.95
CA SER A 423 -7.31 0.10 1.62
C SER A 423 -6.20 0.05 2.68
N GLY A 424 -4.94 -0.02 2.24
CA GLY A 424 -3.78 -0.11 3.13
C GLY A 424 -3.50 -1.50 3.70
N ALA A 425 -4.29 -2.53 3.40
CA ALA A 425 -3.91 -3.93 3.61
C ALA A 425 -3.08 -4.48 2.42
N TYR A 426 -2.34 -5.55 2.66
CA TYR A 426 -1.35 -6.09 1.71
C TYR A 426 -1.70 -7.53 1.30
N ALA A 427 -1.97 -7.75 0.01
CA ALA A 427 -2.30 -9.09 -0.49
C ALA A 427 -1.18 -10.11 -0.30
N THR A 428 0.09 -9.70 -0.38
CA THR A 428 1.23 -10.59 -0.09
C THR A 428 1.28 -11.01 1.37
N VAL A 429 0.86 -10.14 2.31
CA VAL A 429 0.77 -10.49 3.73
C VAL A 429 -0.37 -11.48 3.95
N ALA A 430 -1.54 -11.22 3.37
CA ALA A 430 -2.68 -12.12 3.46
C ALA A 430 -2.37 -13.53 2.93
N LEU A 431 -1.70 -13.62 1.78
CA LEU A 431 -1.36 -14.91 1.16
C LEU A 431 -0.30 -15.70 1.92
N ARG A 432 0.51 -15.08 2.79
CA ARG A 432 1.50 -15.82 3.58
C ARG A 432 0.87 -16.93 4.42
N GLU A 433 -0.33 -16.70 4.96
CA GLU A 433 -1.09 -17.72 5.69
C GLU A 433 -1.37 -18.97 4.86
N PHE A 434 -1.48 -18.85 3.54
CA PHE A 434 -1.80 -19.96 2.64
C PHE A 434 -0.58 -20.56 1.95
N LEU A 435 0.50 -19.79 1.77
CA LEU A 435 1.65 -20.20 0.96
C LEU A 435 2.83 -20.71 1.79
N GLU A 436 3.06 -20.16 2.99
CA GLU A 436 4.27 -20.46 3.75
C GLU A 436 4.21 -21.86 4.36
N LYS A 437 5.21 -22.68 4.03
CA LYS A 437 5.32 -24.07 4.51
C LYS A 437 5.83 -24.14 5.94
N GLU A 438 6.74 -23.24 6.29
CA GLU A 438 7.33 -23.13 7.62
C GLU A 438 6.67 -21.99 8.37
N LYS A 439 5.78 -22.35 9.29
CA LYS A 439 5.10 -21.38 10.16
C LYS A 439 5.69 -21.47 11.56
N GLU A 440 6.42 -20.43 11.94
CA GLU A 440 6.86 -20.22 13.32
C GLU A 440 5.73 -19.53 14.09
N ASN A 441 5.32 -20.13 15.20
CA ASN A 441 4.35 -19.56 16.14
C ASN A 441 5.02 -19.18 17.44
#